data_AF-A0A7H4MR71-F1
#
_entry.id   AF-A0A7H4MR71-F1
#
_cell.length_a   1.000
_cell.length_b   1.000
_cell.length_c   1.000
_cell.angle_alpha   90.00
_cell.angle_beta   90.00
_cell.angle_gamma   90.00
#
_symmetry.space_group_name_H-M   'P 1'
#
loop_
_entity.id
_entity.type
_entity.pdbx_description
1 polymer ?
#
loop_
_entity_poly.entity_id
_entity_poly.type
_entity_poly.pdbx_seq_one_letter_code
_entity_poly.pdbx_strand_id
1 'polypeptide(L)'
;MISTCFDILPLFRLNDGDGGFYLDKACVVSRDPLDPDNFGKQNVGIYRMEVKGKRKLGLQPVPMHDIALHLHKAEERGEDLPIAITLGNDPIITLMGATPLKYDQSEYEMAGALRESPYPIATAPLTGFDVPWGSEVILEGVIEGRKREIEGPFGEFTGHYSGGRNMTVVRIDKVSYRTKPIFESLYLGMPWTEIDYLMGPATCVPLYQQLKAEFPEVQAVNAMYTHGLLAIISTKNATAVLPARWACGDDHSARPRLCEDGDHG
;
A
#
# COMPACT_ATOMS: atom_id res chain seq x y z
N MET A 1 30.59 -3.43 -9.89
CA MET A 1 30.08 -2.81 -8.66
C MET A 1 28.57 -2.94 -8.66
N ILE A 2 27.95 -3.37 -7.55
CA ILE A 2 26.48 -3.40 -7.44
C ILE A 2 26.04 -1.95 -7.25
N SER A 3 25.22 -1.43 -8.17
CA SER A 3 24.65 -0.09 -8.08
C SER A 3 23.81 0.06 -6.81
N THR A 4 23.95 1.19 -6.12
CA THR A 4 23.19 1.49 -4.90
C THR A 4 21.87 2.17 -5.24
N CYS A 5 20.92 2.22 -4.29
CA CYS A 5 19.67 2.96 -4.52
C CYS A 5 19.93 4.44 -4.89
N PHE A 6 20.93 5.06 -4.29
CA PHE A 6 21.33 6.45 -4.57
C PHE A 6 21.98 6.65 -5.95
N ASP A 7 22.54 5.59 -6.55
CA ASP A 7 23.14 5.69 -7.88
C ASP A 7 22.09 5.60 -9.00
N ILE A 8 20.94 5.00 -8.71
CA ILE A 8 19.91 4.67 -9.70
C ILE A 8 18.71 5.61 -9.60
N LEU A 9 18.32 5.98 -8.38
CA LEU A 9 17.12 6.75 -8.10
C LEU A 9 17.50 8.18 -7.70
N PRO A 10 16.81 9.21 -8.24
CA PRO A 10 16.97 10.60 -7.83
C PRO A 10 16.27 10.82 -6.49
N LEU A 11 16.78 10.20 -5.42
CA LEU A 11 16.18 10.29 -4.08
C LEU A 11 16.23 11.72 -3.54
N PHE A 12 15.09 12.20 -3.07
CA PHE A 12 14.97 13.49 -2.38
C PHE A 12 14.18 13.32 -1.08
N ARG A 13 14.36 14.27 -0.18
CA ARG A 13 13.55 14.34 1.04
C ARG A 13 12.29 15.10 0.71
N LEU A 14 11.13 14.51 1.03
CA LEU A 14 9.84 15.04 0.64
C LEU A 14 9.40 16.18 1.55
N ASN A 15 9.53 15.98 2.87
CA ASN A 15 9.23 17.00 3.88
C ASN A 15 10.48 17.29 4.72
N ASP A 16 10.66 18.54 5.15
CA ASP A 16 11.87 19.00 5.88
C ASP A 16 12.20 18.14 7.11
N GLY A 17 11.16 17.75 7.87
CA GLY A 17 11.26 16.95 9.08
C GLY A 17 11.34 15.43 8.87
N ASP A 18 11.32 14.91 7.64
CA ASP A 18 11.46 13.47 7.41
C ASP A 18 12.85 12.97 7.86
N GLY A 19 12.90 11.79 8.46
CA GLY A 19 14.12 11.18 8.99
C GLY A 19 15.16 10.85 7.91
N GLY A 20 14.71 10.66 6.67
CA GLY A 20 15.55 10.20 5.57
C GLY A 20 14.96 10.47 4.19
N PHE A 21 15.43 9.70 3.21
CA PHE A 21 14.86 9.63 1.88
C PHE A 21 13.89 8.45 1.82
N TYR A 22 12.84 8.54 1.01
CA TYR A 22 11.81 7.50 0.98
C TYR A 22 11.55 7.00 -0.44
N LEU A 23 11.21 5.70 -0.51
CA LEU A 23 10.47 5.11 -1.62
C LEU A 23 9.02 5.10 -1.18
N ASP A 24 8.23 6.07 -1.65
CA ASP A 24 6.87 6.33 -1.14
C ASP A 24 5.78 5.53 -1.89
N LYS A 25 6.00 5.22 -3.17
CA LYS A 25 5.06 4.51 -4.05
C LYS A 25 5.60 3.14 -4.49
N ALA A 26 6.16 2.38 -3.55
CA ALA A 26 6.77 1.09 -3.85
C ALA A 26 5.75 -0.04 -3.79
N CYS A 27 5.61 -0.81 -4.87
CA CYS A 27 4.90 -2.09 -4.84
C CYS A 27 5.86 -3.14 -4.27
N VAL A 28 5.52 -3.73 -3.12
CA VAL A 28 6.31 -4.81 -2.51
C VAL A 28 5.59 -6.13 -2.71
N VAL A 29 6.27 -7.02 -3.41
CA VAL A 29 5.85 -8.38 -3.72
C VAL A 29 6.41 -9.34 -2.69
N SER A 30 5.53 -10.17 -2.11
CA SER A 30 5.89 -11.24 -1.18
C SER A 30 4.98 -12.45 -1.40
N ARG A 31 5.44 -13.65 -1.04
CA ARG A 31 4.64 -14.87 -1.09
C ARG A 31 4.48 -15.45 0.30
N ASP A 32 3.38 -16.17 0.52
CA ASP A 32 3.19 -16.95 1.74
C ASP A 32 4.30 -18.00 1.87
N PRO A 33 5.17 -17.95 2.89
CA PRO A 33 6.24 -18.93 3.03
C PRO A 33 5.72 -20.35 3.27
N LEU A 34 4.45 -20.51 3.69
CA LEU A 34 3.80 -21.80 3.87
C LEU A 34 3.10 -22.31 2.60
N ASP A 35 2.93 -21.46 1.58
CA ASP A 35 2.29 -21.79 0.31
C ASP A 35 2.90 -21.00 -0.87
N PRO A 36 4.22 -21.14 -1.11
CA PRO A 36 4.99 -20.23 -1.98
C PRO A 36 4.71 -20.39 -3.49
N ASP A 37 3.98 -21.42 -3.89
CA ASP A 37 3.60 -21.67 -5.28
C ASP A 37 2.16 -21.20 -5.59
N ASN A 38 1.43 -20.73 -4.57
CA ASN A 38 0.06 -20.24 -4.74
C ASN A 38 0.05 -18.79 -5.20
N PHE A 39 -0.20 -18.59 -6.49
CA PHE A 39 -0.28 -17.27 -7.10
C PHE A 39 -1.34 -16.35 -6.45
N GLY A 40 -2.47 -16.92 -6.01
CA GLY A 40 -3.55 -16.17 -5.35
C GLY A 40 -3.16 -15.61 -3.98
N LYS A 41 -2.08 -16.12 -3.37
CA LYS A 41 -1.53 -15.64 -2.09
C LYS A 41 -0.24 -14.83 -2.26
N GLN A 42 0.16 -14.55 -3.50
CA GLN A 42 1.24 -13.60 -3.75
C GLN A 42 0.69 -12.19 -3.59
N ASN A 43 1.08 -11.53 -2.51
CA ASN A 43 0.70 -10.15 -2.23
C ASN A 43 1.51 -9.19 -3.10
N VAL A 44 0.86 -8.19 -3.67
CA VAL A 44 1.47 -6.95 -4.14
C VAL A 44 0.87 -5.78 -3.36
N GLY A 45 1.60 -5.25 -2.39
CA GLY A 45 1.09 -4.12 -1.59
C GLY A 45 1.88 -2.83 -1.81
N ILE A 46 1.26 -1.68 -1.59
CA ILE A 46 1.96 -0.39 -1.57
C ILE A 46 2.51 -0.09 -0.18
N TYR A 47 3.80 0.20 -0.10
CA TYR A 47 4.47 0.52 1.15
C TYR A 47 5.46 1.66 0.98
N ARG A 48 5.52 2.54 1.99
CA ARG A 48 6.64 3.46 2.12
C ARG A 48 7.87 2.74 2.69
N MET A 49 9.05 3.10 2.20
CA MET A 49 10.30 2.53 2.69
C MET A 49 11.37 3.61 2.86
N GLU A 50 11.92 3.74 4.06
CA GLU A 50 13.03 4.65 4.32
C GLU A 50 14.33 4.08 3.71
N VAL A 51 15.08 4.89 2.98
CA VAL A 51 16.40 4.54 2.46
C VAL A 51 17.47 4.82 3.51
N LYS A 52 17.93 3.77 4.18
CA LYS A 52 18.85 3.83 5.34
C LYS A 52 20.32 3.66 4.97
N GLY A 53 20.60 3.36 3.71
CA GLY A 53 21.96 3.18 3.22
C GLY A 53 21.97 2.56 1.83
N LYS A 54 23.17 2.19 1.36
CA LYS A 54 23.40 1.72 -0.01
C LYS A 54 22.53 0.53 -0.45
N ARG A 55 22.23 -0.37 0.49
CA ARG A 55 21.50 -1.63 0.28
C ARG A 55 20.58 -1.97 1.45
N LYS A 56 20.17 -0.96 2.22
CA LYS A 56 19.36 -1.13 3.44
C LYS A 56 18.17 -0.20 3.39
N LEU A 57 16.98 -0.75 3.59
CA LEU A 57 15.74 0.02 3.74
C LEU A 57 15.09 -0.27 5.10
N GLY A 58 14.28 0.67 5.59
CA GLY A 58 13.32 0.45 6.65
C GLY A 58 11.93 0.27 6.06
N LEU A 59 11.15 -0.69 6.55
CA LEU A 59 9.78 -0.95 6.09
C LEU A 59 8.86 -1.09 7.29
N GLN A 60 7.68 -0.48 7.21
CA GLN A 60 6.61 -0.65 8.18
C GLN A 60 5.57 -1.66 7.67
N PRO A 61 5.64 -2.94 8.08
CA PRO A 61 4.56 -3.89 7.82
C PRO A 61 3.42 -3.65 8.83
N VAL A 62 2.31 -3.08 8.38
CA VAL A 62 1.11 -2.96 9.22
C VAL A 62 0.56 -4.37 9.49
N PRO A 63 0.26 -4.76 10.74
CA PRO A 63 -0.08 -6.15 11.08
C PRO A 63 -1.24 -6.78 10.30
N MET A 64 -2.15 -5.96 9.78
CA MET A 64 -3.30 -6.41 8.99
C MET A 64 -2.98 -6.65 7.52
N HIS A 65 -1.82 -6.23 7.03
CA HIS A 65 -1.41 -6.41 5.63
C HIS A 65 -0.75 -7.78 5.45
N ASP A 66 -0.92 -8.37 4.27
CA ASP A 66 -0.44 -9.72 3.95
C ASP A 66 1.07 -9.86 4.13
N ILE A 67 1.85 -8.82 3.84
CA ILE A 67 3.31 -8.84 4.06
C ILE A 67 3.68 -9.07 5.53
N ALA A 68 2.87 -8.55 6.47
CA ALA A 68 3.10 -8.73 7.90
C ALA A 68 2.77 -10.17 8.32
N LEU A 69 1.72 -10.75 7.75
CA LEU A 69 1.36 -12.16 7.94
C LEU A 69 2.44 -13.09 7.36
N HIS A 70 2.93 -12.80 6.15
CA HIS A 70 4.04 -13.54 5.53
C HIS A 70 5.31 -13.45 6.37
N LEU A 71 5.64 -12.25 6.86
CA LEU A 71 6.82 -12.04 7.68
C LEU A 71 6.71 -12.79 9.01
N HIS A 72 5.54 -12.73 9.65
CA HIS A 72 5.30 -13.44 10.90
C HIS A 72 5.55 -14.96 10.74
N LYS A 73 4.97 -15.58 9.71
CA LYS A 73 5.16 -17.00 9.39
C LYS A 73 6.65 -17.33 9.11
N ALA A 74 7.37 -16.45 8.40
CA ALA A 74 8.80 -16.63 8.15
C ALA A 74 9.62 -16.55 9.46
N GLU A 75 9.32 -15.57 10.31
CA GLU A 75 9.98 -15.39 11.61
C GLU A 75 9.73 -16.58 12.55
N GLU A 76 8.51 -17.14 12.59
CA GLU A 76 8.19 -18.36 13.34
C GLU A 76 9.05 -19.56 12.91
N ARG A 77 9.45 -19.60 11.64
CA ARG A 77 10.31 -20.66 11.07
C ARG A 77 11.80 -20.41 11.23
N GLY A 78 12.21 -19.29 11.82
CA GLY A 78 13.63 -18.97 11.88
C GLY A 78 14.17 -18.22 10.67
N GLU A 79 13.34 -17.88 9.69
CA GLU A 79 13.75 -17.45 8.35
C GLU A 79 13.58 -15.94 8.11
N ASP A 80 14.31 -15.43 7.11
CA ASP A 80 14.06 -14.13 6.51
C ASP A 80 12.91 -14.24 5.49
N LEU A 81 12.17 -13.16 5.22
CA LEU A 81 11.13 -13.16 4.19
C LEU A 81 11.69 -12.62 2.86
N PRO A 82 11.77 -13.42 1.77
CA PRO A 82 12.13 -12.92 0.46
C PRO A 82 11.09 -11.92 -0.07
N ILE A 83 11.55 -10.82 -0.65
CA ILE A 83 10.70 -9.80 -1.26
C ILE A 83 11.30 -9.26 -2.57
N ALA A 84 10.43 -8.77 -3.44
CA ALA A 84 10.78 -7.93 -4.58
C ALA A 84 10.04 -6.60 -4.48
N ILE A 85 10.77 -5.50 -4.63
CA ILE A 85 10.25 -4.14 -4.55
C ILE A 85 10.29 -3.55 -5.95
N THR A 86 9.17 -3.10 -6.48
CA THR A 86 9.09 -2.52 -7.81
C THR A 86 8.67 -1.06 -7.78
N LEU A 87 9.31 -0.25 -8.62
CA LEU A 87 9.16 1.20 -8.69
C LEU A 87 8.86 1.63 -10.12
N GLY A 88 8.16 2.76 -10.29
CA GLY A 88 7.73 3.27 -11.59
C GLY A 88 6.79 2.29 -12.30
N ASN A 89 5.87 1.69 -11.54
CA ASN A 89 4.94 0.70 -12.05
C ASN A 89 3.84 1.35 -12.91
N ASP A 90 3.09 0.52 -13.64
CA ASP A 90 1.87 1.03 -14.27
C ASP A 90 0.86 1.48 -13.19
N PRO A 91 -0.02 2.46 -13.47
CA PRO A 91 -0.92 2.98 -12.45
C PRO A 91 -1.93 1.94 -11.91
N ILE A 92 -2.30 0.95 -12.73
CA ILE A 92 -3.35 -0.02 -12.38
C ILE A 92 -2.86 -0.93 -11.26
N ILE A 93 -1.64 -1.48 -11.34
CA ILE A 93 -1.16 -2.35 -10.27
C ILE A 93 -0.93 -1.58 -8.97
N THR A 94 -0.56 -0.30 -9.04
CA THR A 94 -0.47 0.52 -7.83
C THR A 94 -1.83 0.71 -7.18
N LEU A 95 -2.87 0.99 -7.97
CA LEU A 95 -4.24 1.11 -7.46
C LEU A 95 -4.71 -0.20 -6.81
N MET A 96 -4.46 -1.35 -7.45
CA MET A 96 -4.83 -2.65 -6.91
C MET A 96 -4.02 -3.03 -5.67
N GLY A 97 -2.73 -2.72 -5.63
CA GLY A 97 -1.90 -2.94 -4.43
C GLY A 97 -2.21 -2.02 -3.24
N ALA A 98 -3.08 -1.03 -3.43
CA ALA A 98 -3.64 -0.22 -2.35
C ALA A 98 -5.09 -0.61 -2.02
N THR A 99 -5.70 -1.52 -2.78
CA THR A 99 -7.08 -1.96 -2.58
C THR A 99 -7.13 -3.07 -1.52
N PRO A 100 -8.05 -3.00 -0.54
CA PRO A 100 -8.17 -4.04 0.48
C PRO A 100 -8.83 -5.29 -0.12
N LEU A 101 -8.01 -6.18 -0.67
CA LEU A 101 -8.43 -7.49 -1.16
C LEU A 101 -8.39 -8.54 -0.04
N LYS A 102 -9.02 -9.69 -0.28
CA LYS A 102 -8.87 -10.83 0.62
C LYS A 102 -7.50 -11.49 0.41
N TYR A 103 -7.02 -12.16 1.46
CA TYR A 103 -5.72 -12.86 1.48
C TYR A 103 -5.50 -13.87 0.34
N ASP A 104 -6.58 -14.42 -0.22
CA ASP A 104 -6.58 -15.39 -1.30
C ASP A 104 -6.99 -14.80 -2.66
N GLN A 105 -6.99 -13.48 -2.79
CA GLN A 105 -7.29 -12.75 -4.02
C GLN A 105 -6.04 -12.01 -4.51
N SER A 106 -5.67 -12.25 -5.76
CA SER A 106 -4.49 -11.63 -6.36
C SER A 106 -4.77 -10.20 -6.85
N GLU A 107 -3.90 -9.25 -6.50
CA GLU A 107 -3.93 -7.90 -7.08
C GLU A 107 -3.71 -7.93 -8.60
N TYR A 108 -2.96 -8.90 -9.12
CA TYR A 108 -2.75 -9.06 -10.56
C TYR A 108 -4.01 -9.50 -11.29
N GLU A 109 -4.79 -10.41 -10.69
CA GLU A 109 -6.07 -10.84 -11.27
C GLU A 109 -7.07 -9.71 -11.26
N MET A 110 -7.13 -8.93 -10.16
CA MET A 110 -7.98 -7.73 -10.07
C MET A 110 -7.54 -6.64 -11.05
N ALA A 111 -6.23 -6.43 -11.21
CA ALA A 111 -5.69 -5.52 -12.23
C ALA A 111 -6.06 -6.00 -13.64
N GLY A 112 -6.04 -7.31 -13.87
CA GLY A 112 -6.46 -7.90 -15.14
C GLY A 112 -7.96 -7.73 -15.41
N ALA A 113 -8.79 -7.86 -14.38
CA ALA A 113 -10.23 -7.62 -14.47
C ALA A 113 -10.53 -6.16 -14.86
N LEU A 114 -9.87 -5.18 -14.23
CA LEU A 114 -10.02 -3.77 -14.58
C LEU A 114 -9.53 -3.45 -16.01
N ARG A 115 -8.54 -4.21 -16.49
CA ARG A 115 -7.97 -4.09 -17.84
C ARG A 115 -8.74 -4.89 -18.90
N GLU A 116 -9.75 -5.66 -18.49
CA GLU A 116 -10.45 -6.64 -19.33
C GLU A 116 -9.51 -7.62 -20.06
N SER A 117 -8.32 -7.85 -19.49
CA SER A 117 -7.26 -8.69 -20.07
C SER A 117 -6.23 -9.07 -19.00
N PRO A 118 -5.58 -10.24 -19.08
CA PRO A 118 -4.58 -10.65 -18.08
C PRO A 118 -3.50 -9.59 -17.88
N TYR A 119 -3.22 -9.27 -16.61
CA TYR A 119 -2.19 -8.29 -16.28
C TYR A 119 -0.79 -8.84 -16.64
N PRO A 120 0.05 -8.08 -17.38
CA PRO A 120 1.36 -8.57 -17.78
C PRO A 120 2.36 -8.59 -16.61
N ILE A 121 2.91 -9.76 -16.34
CA ILE A 121 3.92 -10.01 -15.32
C ILE A 121 5.28 -10.35 -15.95
N ALA A 122 6.35 -10.13 -15.18
CA ALA A 122 7.69 -10.60 -15.49
C ALA A 122 8.23 -11.41 -14.30
N THR A 123 9.17 -12.32 -14.54
CA THR A 123 9.81 -13.10 -13.48
C THR A 123 11.04 -12.35 -12.94
N ALA A 124 11.04 -12.07 -11.64
CA ALA A 124 12.14 -11.40 -10.97
C ALA A 124 13.39 -12.32 -10.92
N PRO A 125 14.57 -11.85 -11.34
CA PRO A 125 15.69 -12.74 -11.66
C PRO A 125 16.49 -13.26 -10.45
N LEU A 126 16.25 -12.79 -9.22
CA LEU A 126 16.81 -13.38 -8.00
C LEU A 126 15.76 -14.20 -7.25
N THR A 127 14.58 -13.63 -7.02
CA THR A 127 13.52 -14.22 -6.20
C THR A 127 12.64 -15.20 -6.96
N GLY A 128 12.54 -15.09 -8.28
CA GLY A 128 11.62 -15.87 -9.10
C GLY A 128 10.16 -15.43 -8.97
N PHE A 129 9.88 -14.32 -8.29
CA PHE A 129 8.53 -13.82 -8.08
C PHE A 129 7.94 -13.23 -9.36
N ASP A 130 6.61 -13.23 -9.44
CA ASP A 130 5.91 -12.52 -10.51
C ASP A 130 5.79 -11.05 -10.12
N VAL A 131 6.47 -10.20 -10.86
CA VAL A 131 6.54 -8.75 -10.65
C VAL A 131 5.87 -8.00 -11.79
N PRO A 132 5.45 -6.73 -11.59
CA PRO A 132 4.85 -5.96 -12.67
C PRO A 132 5.80 -5.84 -13.87
N TRP A 133 5.38 -6.30 -15.06
CA TRP A 133 6.24 -6.29 -16.26
C TRP A 133 6.75 -4.89 -16.62
N GLY A 134 5.93 -3.87 -16.35
CA GLY A 134 6.20 -2.47 -16.66
C GLY A 134 7.19 -1.77 -15.73
N SER A 135 7.68 -2.42 -14.67
CA SER A 135 8.52 -1.79 -13.64
C SER A 135 9.76 -1.11 -14.24
N GLU A 136 10.05 0.11 -13.76
CA GLU A 136 11.25 0.87 -14.14
C GLU A 136 12.48 0.39 -13.37
N VAL A 137 12.28 0.03 -12.09
CA VAL A 137 13.31 -0.52 -11.20
C VAL A 137 12.72 -1.66 -10.38
N ILE A 138 13.51 -2.71 -10.17
CA ILE A 138 13.23 -3.85 -9.29
C ILE A 138 14.40 -3.99 -8.32
N LEU A 139 14.10 -3.94 -7.02
CA LEU A 139 15.03 -4.21 -5.92
C LEU A 139 14.63 -5.55 -5.28
N GLU A 140 15.51 -6.53 -5.31
CA GLU A 140 15.24 -7.87 -4.78
C GLU A 140 16.11 -8.14 -3.56
N GLY A 141 15.56 -8.83 -2.57
CA GLY A 141 16.29 -9.19 -1.36
C GLY A 141 15.38 -9.80 -0.32
N VAL A 142 15.59 -9.44 0.93
CA VAL A 142 14.81 -9.99 2.06
C VAL A 142 14.47 -8.93 3.09
N ILE A 143 13.35 -9.14 3.78
CA ILE A 143 13.13 -8.57 5.10
C ILE A 143 13.89 -9.45 6.11
N GLU A 144 14.85 -8.86 6.82
CA GLU A 144 15.66 -9.57 7.81
C GLU A 144 14.80 -9.92 9.05
N GLY A 145 14.59 -11.22 9.27
CA GLY A 145 13.73 -11.74 10.32
C GLY A 145 14.22 -11.36 11.70
N ARG A 146 13.30 -10.95 12.58
CA ARG A 146 13.53 -10.52 13.98
C ARG A 146 14.50 -9.34 14.15
N LYS A 147 14.94 -8.72 13.05
CA LYS A 147 15.77 -7.52 13.09
C LYS A 147 14.88 -6.30 12.96
N ARG A 148 15.11 -5.33 13.84
CA ARG A 148 14.40 -4.04 13.82
C ARG A 148 15.38 -2.91 14.04
N GLU A 149 15.13 -1.79 13.39
CA GLU A 149 15.89 -0.54 13.57
C GLU A 149 14.91 0.65 13.54
N ILE A 150 15.31 1.79 14.11
CA ILE A 150 14.50 3.01 14.07
C ILE A 150 14.30 3.47 12.61
N GLU A 151 13.05 3.68 12.22
CA GLU A 151 12.61 4.31 10.98
C GLU A 151 11.73 5.53 11.33
N GLY A 152 11.76 6.55 10.48
CA GLY A 152 11.05 7.81 10.70
C GLY A 152 11.88 8.84 11.49
N PRO A 153 11.30 10.01 11.81
CA PRO A 153 9.91 10.41 11.60
C PRO A 153 9.52 10.59 10.11
N PHE A 154 8.22 10.58 9.82
CA PHE A 154 7.71 10.74 8.44
C PHE A 154 6.41 11.54 8.42
N GLY A 155 6.24 12.41 7.42
CA GLY A 155 5.00 13.14 7.18
C GLY A 155 3.85 12.23 6.75
N GLU A 156 2.82 12.10 7.59
CA GLU A 156 1.65 11.25 7.30
C GLU A 156 0.58 12.00 6.51
N PHE A 157 -0.30 11.24 5.84
CA PHE A 157 -1.47 11.73 5.11
C PHE A 157 -2.43 12.58 5.97
N THR A 158 -2.31 12.51 7.29
CA THR A 158 -3.08 13.36 8.23
C THR A 158 -2.52 14.79 8.35
N GLY A 159 -1.43 15.10 7.65
CA GLY A 159 -0.70 16.37 7.76
C GLY A 159 0.19 16.52 8.97
N HIS A 160 0.46 15.43 9.69
CA HIS A 160 1.28 15.42 10.90
C HIS A 160 2.45 14.45 10.77
N TYR A 161 3.52 14.69 11.52
CA TYR A 161 4.62 13.74 11.60
C TYR A 161 4.27 12.57 12.51
N SER A 162 4.48 11.35 12.00
CA SER A 162 4.66 10.20 12.87
C SER A 162 6.06 10.22 13.47
N GLY A 163 6.17 9.89 14.76
CA GLY A 163 7.47 9.73 15.41
C GLY A 163 8.19 8.46 14.94
N GLY A 164 9.50 8.38 15.20
CA GLY A 164 10.28 7.21 14.82
C GLY A 164 9.92 5.96 15.62
N ARG A 165 9.94 4.78 14.98
CA ARG A 165 9.66 3.48 15.62
C ARG A 165 10.62 2.40 15.13
N ASN A 166 10.77 1.33 15.90
CA ASN A 166 11.52 0.15 15.48
C ASN A 166 10.75 -0.61 14.41
N MET A 167 11.19 -0.50 13.16
CA MET A 167 10.59 -1.10 11.97
C MET A 167 11.48 -2.19 11.39
N THR A 168 10.97 -2.95 10.43
CA THR A 168 11.72 -4.05 9.82
C THR A 168 12.87 -3.53 8.97
N VAL A 169 13.94 -4.31 8.91
CA VAL A 169 15.10 -4.00 8.08
C VAL A 169 15.03 -4.82 6.81
N VAL A 170 15.17 -4.15 5.67
CA VAL A 170 15.26 -4.81 4.37
C VAL A 170 16.69 -4.74 3.89
N ARG A 171 17.24 -5.89 3.48
CA ARG A 171 18.52 -5.99 2.79
C ARG A 171 18.28 -6.20 1.30
N ILE A 172 18.88 -5.37 0.47
CA ILE A 172 18.77 -5.46 -0.99
C ILE A 172 19.92 -6.30 -1.54
N ASP A 173 19.61 -7.43 -2.16
CA ASP A 173 20.57 -8.42 -2.67
C ASP A 173 20.80 -8.30 -4.19
N LYS A 174 19.83 -7.77 -4.96
CA LYS A 174 19.97 -7.49 -6.39
C LYS A 174 19.18 -6.25 -6.81
N VAL A 175 19.66 -5.58 -7.85
CA VAL A 175 18.96 -4.45 -8.47
C VAL A 175 18.93 -4.65 -9.99
N SER A 176 17.75 -4.52 -10.57
CA SER A 176 17.50 -4.56 -12.02
C SER A 176 16.75 -3.30 -12.42
N TYR A 177 17.11 -2.66 -13.53
CA TYR A 177 16.49 -1.40 -13.94
C TYR A 177 16.56 -1.20 -15.45
N ARG A 178 15.62 -0.40 -15.98
CA ARG A 178 15.63 0.04 -17.38
C ARG A 178 16.80 1.00 -17.64
N THR A 179 17.22 1.17 -18.89
CA THR A 179 18.39 2.01 -19.24
C THR A 179 18.30 3.45 -18.73
N LYS A 180 17.09 4.02 -18.64
CA LYS A 180 16.83 5.36 -18.10
C LYS A 180 15.57 5.29 -17.23
N PRO A 181 15.69 4.80 -15.98
CA PRO A 181 14.55 4.50 -15.16
C PRO A 181 13.81 5.78 -14.76
N ILE A 182 12.49 5.74 -14.78
CA ILE A 182 11.64 6.80 -14.24
C ILE A 182 11.38 6.50 -12.76
N PHE A 183 11.69 7.45 -11.90
CA PHE A 183 11.33 7.40 -10.48
C PHE A 183 10.06 8.22 -10.26
N GLU A 184 9.02 7.56 -9.79
CA GLU A 184 7.77 8.19 -9.38
C GLU A 184 7.77 8.37 -7.87
N SER A 185 7.29 9.52 -7.42
CA SER A 185 7.12 9.86 -6.01
C SER A 185 5.76 10.52 -5.81
N LEU A 186 5.16 10.26 -4.66
CA LEU A 186 3.91 10.77 -4.15
C LEU A 186 4.21 11.76 -3.04
N TYR A 187 3.50 12.87 -3.06
CA TYR A 187 3.47 13.77 -1.92
C TYR A 187 2.59 13.17 -0.80
N LEU A 188 3.16 12.98 0.39
CA LEU A 188 2.47 12.61 1.61
C LEU A 188 2.78 13.68 2.66
N GLY A 189 1.72 14.27 3.19
CA GLY A 189 1.82 15.40 4.10
C GLY A 189 0.48 16.08 4.31
N MET A 190 0.47 17.42 4.28
CA MET A 190 -0.75 18.20 4.50
C MET A 190 -1.73 17.97 3.33
N PRO A 191 -2.91 17.38 3.57
CA PRO A 191 -3.95 17.28 2.53
C PRO A 191 -4.31 18.67 1.99
N TRP A 192 -4.61 18.78 0.70
CA TRP A 192 -5.06 17.72 -0.20
C TRP A 192 -3.96 17.34 -1.19
N THR A 193 -3.75 16.05 -1.38
CA THR A 193 -2.64 15.47 -2.14
C THR A 193 -3.16 14.42 -3.14
N GLU A 194 -2.32 13.97 -4.07
CA GLU A 194 -2.71 12.94 -5.03
C GLU A 194 -3.15 11.63 -4.35
N ILE A 195 -2.55 11.27 -3.21
CA ILE A 195 -2.91 10.04 -2.49
C ILE A 195 -4.34 10.09 -1.94
N ASP A 196 -4.83 11.27 -1.53
CA ASP A 196 -6.20 11.43 -1.03
C ASP A 196 -7.25 11.10 -2.09
N TYR A 197 -6.93 11.35 -3.36
CA TYR A 197 -7.78 11.02 -4.50
C TYR A 197 -7.57 9.57 -4.98
N LEU A 198 -6.33 9.11 -5.04
CA LEU A 198 -5.99 7.75 -5.51
C LEU A 198 -6.56 6.66 -4.59
N MET A 199 -6.62 6.92 -3.28
CA MET A 199 -7.21 5.99 -2.31
C MET A 199 -8.75 5.99 -2.34
N GLY A 200 -9.37 7.04 -2.88
CA GLY A 200 -10.82 7.22 -2.89
C GLY A 200 -11.58 6.01 -3.43
N PRO A 201 -11.28 5.47 -4.62
CA PRO A 201 -11.94 4.27 -5.14
C PRO A 201 -11.76 3.04 -4.23
N ALA A 202 -10.56 2.86 -3.67
CA ALA A 202 -10.23 1.72 -2.79
C ALA A 202 -10.98 1.77 -1.44
N THR A 203 -11.40 2.95 -0.98
CA THR A 203 -12.21 3.10 0.25
C THR A 203 -13.70 3.18 -0.05
N CYS A 204 -14.10 3.99 -1.02
CA CYS A 204 -15.51 4.27 -1.31
C CYS A 204 -16.25 3.04 -1.87
N VAL A 205 -15.62 2.26 -2.75
CA VAL A 205 -16.29 1.14 -3.42
C VAL A 205 -16.56 -0.03 -2.46
N PRO A 206 -15.57 -0.54 -1.69
CA PRO A 206 -15.84 -1.61 -0.74
C PRO A 206 -16.84 -1.19 0.33
N LEU A 207 -16.72 0.04 0.85
CA LEU A 207 -17.65 0.55 1.86
C LEU A 207 -19.06 0.71 1.30
N TYR A 208 -19.22 1.17 0.06
CA TYR A 208 -20.52 1.18 -0.62
C TYR A 208 -21.10 -0.22 -0.76
N GLN A 209 -20.34 -1.21 -1.22
CA GLN A 209 -20.83 -2.58 -1.37
C GLN A 209 -21.27 -3.18 -0.03
N GLN A 210 -20.47 -2.99 1.01
CA GLN A 210 -20.75 -3.47 2.37
C GLN A 210 -22.01 -2.81 2.93
N LEU A 211 -22.12 -1.49 2.85
CA LEU A 211 -23.30 -0.75 3.33
C LEU A 211 -24.54 -1.09 2.51
N LYS A 212 -24.43 -1.20 1.18
CA LYS A 212 -25.57 -1.50 0.31
C LYS A 212 -26.17 -2.88 0.57
N ALA A 213 -25.33 -3.85 0.96
CA ALA A 213 -25.79 -5.20 1.32
C ALA A 213 -26.67 -5.22 2.58
N GLU A 214 -26.37 -4.35 3.55
CA GLU A 214 -27.14 -4.26 4.80
C GLU A 214 -28.26 -3.20 4.76
N PHE A 215 -28.05 -2.12 3.99
CA PHE A 215 -28.90 -0.94 3.90
C PHE A 215 -29.18 -0.62 2.42
N PRO A 216 -30.18 -1.28 1.81
CA PRO A 216 -30.51 -1.10 0.39
C PRO A 216 -30.88 0.35 -0.01
N GLU A 217 -31.20 1.22 0.96
CA GLU A 217 -31.48 2.64 0.78
C GLU A 217 -30.23 3.50 0.48
N VAL A 218 -29.02 3.01 0.75
CA VAL A 218 -27.77 3.71 0.46
C VAL A 218 -27.62 3.90 -1.05
N GLN A 219 -27.39 5.13 -1.50
CA GLN A 219 -27.26 5.48 -2.91
C GLN A 219 -25.82 5.74 -3.32
N ALA A 220 -25.02 6.33 -2.43
CA ALA A 220 -23.61 6.62 -2.68
C ALA A 220 -22.83 6.70 -1.37
N VAL A 221 -21.53 6.45 -1.45
CA VAL A 221 -20.58 6.60 -0.35
C VAL A 221 -19.38 7.38 -0.86
N ASN A 222 -19.00 8.43 -0.14
CA ASN A 222 -17.78 9.19 -0.36
C ASN A 222 -16.96 9.16 0.94
N ALA A 223 -15.97 8.28 0.98
CA ALA A 223 -15.05 8.07 2.09
C ALA A 223 -13.62 8.47 1.70
N MET A 224 -13.48 9.62 1.05
CA MET A 224 -12.18 10.19 0.71
C MET A 224 -11.59 10.96 1.90
N TYR A 225 -10.28 10.88 2.10
CA TYR A 225 -9.57 11.50 3.24
C TYR A 225 -9.62 13.04 3.24
N THR A 226 -9.64 13.63 2.04
CA THR A 226 -10.41 14.82 1.63
C THR A 226 -11.37 15.42 2.69
N HIS A 227 -12.35 14.66 3.20
CA HIS A 227 -13.35 15.20 4.13
C HIS A 227 -12.96 15.14 5.61
N GLY A 228 -11.71 14.75 5.90
CA GLY A 228 -11.15 14.61 7.25
C GLY A 228 -11.69 13.37 7.98
N LEU A 229 -11.06 12.19 7.77
CA LEU A 229 -11.41 10.89 8.39
C LEU A 229 -12.94 10.69 8.57
N LEU A 230 -13.71 11.11 7.57
CA LEU A 230 -15.16 11.16 7.56
C LEU A 230 -15.65 10.47 6.29
N ALA A 231 -16.78 9.77 6.42
CA ALA A 231 -17.51 9.21 5.28
C ALA A 231 -18.85 9.92 5.14
N ILE A 232 -19.14 10.41 3.93
CA ILE A 232 -20.42 10.97 3.54
C ILE A 232 -21.22 9.85 2.87
N ILE A 233 -22.42 9.59 3.37
CA ILE A 233 -23.29 8.52 2.88
C ILE A 233 -24.60 9.15 2.43
N SER A 234 -24.93 9.01 1.15
CA SER A 234 -26.21 9.43 0.59
C SER A 234 -27.22 8.29 0.70
N THR A 235 -28.42 8.57 1.18
CA THR A 235 -29.52 7.61 1.31
C THR A 235 -30.79 8.14 0.66
N LYS A 236 -31.71 7.24 0.29
CA LYS A 236 -33.01 7.64 -0.29
C LYS A 236 -33.90 8.44 0.66
N ASN A 237 -33.75 8.28 1.98
CA ASN A 237 -34.58 8.93 3.00
C ASN A 237 -33.71 9.39 4.18
N ALA A 238 -33.83 10.66 4.57
CA ALA A 238 -33.06 11.31 5.65
C ALA A 238 -33.14 10.61 7.04
N THR A 239 -34.17 9.77 7.26
CA THR A 239 -34.45 9.11 8.55
C THR A 239 -33.76 7.75 8.71
N ALA A 240 -33.02 7.27 7.72
CA ALA A 240 -32.27 6.01 7.83
C ALA A 240 -31.07 6.18 8.78
N VAL A 241 -31.30 5.94 10.06
CA VAL A 241 -30.23 5.92 11.07
C VAL A 241 -29.46 4.61 10.89
N LEU A 242 -28.25 4.68 10.34
CA LEU A 242 -27.33 3.55 10.35
C LEU A 242 -27.06 3.14 11.81
N PRO A 243 -27.29 1.86 12.19
CA PRO A 243 -27.12 1.41 13.57
C PRO A 243 -25.68 1.62 14.05
N ALA A 244 -25.54 2.00 15.33
CA ALA A 244 -24.27 2.34 15.97
C ALA A 244 -23.18 1.24 15.93
N ARG A 245 -23.50 0.01 15.51
CA ARG A 245 -22.50 -1.05 15.30
C ARG A 245 -21.48 -0.71 14.20
N TRP A 246 -21.87 0.11 13.23
CA TRP A 246 -20.97 0.68 12.21
C TRP A 246 -20.30 1.98 12.68
N ALA A 247 -20.68 2.50 13.85
CA ALA A 247 -20.08 3.69 14.41
C ALA A 247 -18.68 3.45 14.98
N CYS A 248 -18.32 2.18 15.20
CA CYS A 248 -17.12 1.70 15.87
C CYS A 248 -16.67 0.38 15.23
N GLY A 249 -16.31 0.41 13.95
CA GLY A 249 -15.64 -0.72 13.29
C GLY A 249 -14.16 -0.39 13.13
N ASP A 250 -13.30 -1.15 13.81
CA ASP A 250 -11.84 -1.41 13.67
C ASP A 250 -10.87 -0.34 13.12
N ASP A 251 -11.30 0.91 12.97
CA ASP A 251 -10.46 2.07 12.72
C ASP A 251 -10.59 3.00 13.94
N HIS A 252 -9.56 2.98 14.80
CA HIS A 252 -9.50 3.76 16.03
C HIS A 252 -9.36 5.28 15.81
N SER A 253 -9.44 5.78 14.56
CA SER A 253 -9.05 7.16 14.22
C SER A 253 -10.20 8.13 13.89
N ALA A 254 -11.44 7.69 13.67
CA ALA A 254 -12.49 8.56 13.09
C ALA A 254 -13.61 9.04 14.06
N ARG A 255 -13.83 10.37 14.13
CA ARG A 255 -15.06 11.11 14.59
C ARG A 255 -15.08 12.51 13.96
N PRO A 256 -16.21 13.24 13.73
CA PRO A 256 -17.65 12.90 13.68
C PRO A 256 -18.12 12.60 12.23
N ARG A 257 -19.42 12.41 11.98
CA ARG A 257 -20.01 12.07 10.65
C ARG A 257 -21.14 13.05 10.29
N LEU A 258 -21.21 13.46 9.02
CA LEU A 258 -22.31 14.21 8.43
C LEU A 258 -23.06 13.31 7.44
N CYS A 259 -24.36 13.12 7.66
CA CYS A 259 -25.28 12.63 6.64
C CYS A 259 -25.86 13.86 5.94
N GLU A 260 -25.71 13.96 4.63
CA GLU A 260 -26.34 15.01 3.81
C GLU A 260 -27.28 14.37 2.79
N ASP A 261 -28.44 15.01 2.58
CA ASP A 261 -29.48 14.56 1.66
C ASP A 261 -28.99 14.65 0.22
N GLY A 262 -29.34 13.66 -0.59
CA GLY A 262 -28.91 13.51 -2.00
C GLY A 262 -29.52 14.51 -3.00
N ASP A 263 -29.79 15.74 -2.60
CA ASP A 263 -30.28 16.81 -3.49
C ASP A 263 -29.13 17.80 -3.78
N HIS A 264 -28.18 17.35 -4.60
CA HIS A 264 -27.19 18.22 -5.24
C HIS A 264 -27.42 18.17 -6.74
N GLY A 265 -28.30 19.08 -7.21
CA GLY A 265 -28.48 19.41 -8.63
C GLY A 265 -27.36 20.29 -9.17
#